data_AF-A0A399ETQ6-F1
#
_entry.id   AF-A0A399ETQ6-F1
#
_cell.length_a   1.000
_cell.length_b   1.000
_cell.length_c   1.000
_cell.angle_alpha   90.00
_cell.angle_beta   90.00
_cell.angle_gamma   90.00
#
_symmetry.space_group_name_H-M   'P 1'
#
loop_
_entity.id
_entity.type
_entity.pdbx_description
1 polymer ?
#
loop_
_entity_poly.entity_id
_entity_poly.type
_entity_poly.pdbx_seq_one_letter_code
_entity_poly.pdbx_strand_id
1 'polypeptide(L)'
;MNQMPQTAAETAETAETAIRYLHDRWDHIQKEEAYKVPGAERAREVITRFLEGQADAQELARSFHRNLNILGWRSADKLRGLMRRHPEAFREAIRLLWQTGDADGFWSVLESRLSDPEAQDELQALGGKGGQANIASYFLFVHDPHNHPPYKLRGIANGLAVLGHRAPQGDTPGGLLRDYYAILRELLPRWQEAGIPVRHLLDVQSGLWHLPALVAGVGAEGSTEAQERQSHGTASPAHAFDDLQAYLRSCGLAFTRAQLAHCLAALQTKRLLILSGLSGTGKTQLALRVGEYLGEAVVIPVKPDWTDTRGVLGYVNPLSGDYQLTPALRFILQAARQPDLPHFLILDEMNLAHVERYFADFLSALESGEPIPLHLSADVERQQGIPSSLRLPENLWVIGTVNVDETTYAFSPKVLDRAFVIELNDVDLAGYLNGALEGPQPDEPVDEGLRLEARRDWRGLGVAPEDREWLLEVHRNFSAHQWPFGYRVADEVLAFLSHARRLRVEDWNPRDAALSSKLLPRLHGNRAQLEGLLQGLAGWLGLDLEDPDAATPYPTTAGQLRRLWLQLQHEGYAAALG
;
A
#
# COMPACT_ATOMS: atom_id res chain seq x y z
N MET A 1 -25.14 14.31 10.33
CA MET A 1 -25.27 15.59 11.04
C MET A 1 -25.25 15.27 12.54
N ASN A 2 -24.06 15.04 13.12
CA ASN A 2 -23.95 14.71 14.53
C ASN A 2 -24.08 15.99 15.35
N GLN A 3 -25.10 16.04 16.19
CA GLN A 3 -25.40 17.18 17.05
C GLN A 3 -24.27 17.37 18.06
N MET A 4 -23.72 18.58 18.13
CA MET A 4 -22.87 18.99 19.25
C MET A 4 -23.72 19.06 20.53
N PRO A 5 -23.19 18.65 21.70
CA PRO A 5 -23.93 18.65 22.96
C PRO A 5 -24.40 20.07 23.31
N GLN A 6 -25.68 20.21 23.68
CA GLN A 6 -26.39 21.49 23.72
C GLN A 6 -26.53 22.09 25.14
N THR A 7 -25.95 21.50 26.18
CA THR A 7 -25.99 22.07 27.54
C THR A 7 -24.67 21.97 28.31
N ALA A 8 -24.42 22.93 29.21
CA ALA A 8 -23.23 22.97 30.07
C ALA A 8 -23.13 21.79 31.07
N ALA A 9 -24.25 21.11 31.34
CA ALA A 9 -24.31 19.93 32.20
C ALA A 9 -23.85 18.66 31.46
N GLU A 10 -24.25 18.48 30.20
CA GLU A 10 -23.80 17.35 29.35
C GLU A 10 -22.29 17.41 29.06
N THR A 11 -21.72 18.62 28.96
CA THR A 11 -20.28 18.81 28.77
C THR A 11 -19.47 18.44 30.01
N ALA A 12 -20.00 18.68 31.22
CA ALA A 12 -19.36 18.33 32.47
C ALA A 12 -19.34 16.81 32.72
N GLU A 13 -20.46 16.13 32.44
CA GLU A 13 -20.57 14.66 32.56
C GLU A 13 -19.68 13.93 31.54
N THR A 14 -19.59 14.47 30.31
CA THR A 14 -18.68 13.96 29.27
C THR A 14 -17.21 14.13 29.66
N ALA A 15 -16.84 15.25 30.29
CA ALA A 15 -15.48 15.50 30.75
C ALA A 15 -15.06 14.57 31.91
N GLU A 16 -15.94 14.31 32.88
CA GLU A 16 -15.65 13.39 33.98
C GLU A 16 -15.53 11.93 33.51
N THR A 17 -16.34 11.54 32.53
CA THR A 17 -16.26 10.22 31.88
C THR A 17 -14.96 10.09 31.06
N ALA A 18 -14.56 11.14 30.34
CA ALA A 18 -13.30 11.21 29.61
C ALA A 18 -12.09 11.06 30.54
N ILE A 19 -12.10 11.72 31.70
CA ILE A 19 -11.04 11.64 32.70
C ILE A 19 -10.88 10.21 33.22
N ARG A 20 -11.98 9.54 33.57
CA ARG A 20 -11.96 8.15 34.05
C ARG A 20 -11.42 7.18 32.99
N TYR A 21 -11.85 7.35 31.75
CA TYR A 21 -11.37 6.54 30.63
C TYR A 21 -9.86 6.71 30.36
N LEU A 22 -9.34 7.94 30.44
CA LEU A 22 -7.91 8.20 30.28
C LEU A 22 -7.09 7.62 31.43
N HIS A 23 -7.60 7.68 32.66
CA HIS A 23 -6.97 7.07 33.82
C HIS A 23 -6.87 5.54 33.68
N ASP A 24 -7.97 4.88 33.30
CA ASP A 24 -8.02 3.42 33.16
C ASP A 24 -7.17 2.87 32.01
N ARG A 25 -6.81 3.71 31.03
CA ARG A 25 -5.99 3.32 29.86
C ARG A 25 -4.60 3.92 29.84
N TRP A 26 -4.14 4.50 30.95
CA TRP A 26 -2.88 5.23 31.00
C TRP A 26 -1.66 4.43 30.50
N ASP A 27 -1.55 3.15 30.90
CA ASP A 27 -0.44 2.27 30.48
C ASP A 27 -0.39 2.05 28.96
N HIS A 28 -1.52 2.18 28.26
CA HIS A 28 -1.57 2.10 26.80
C HIS A 28 -1.17 3.42 26.13
N ILE A 29 -1.53 4.55 26.74
CA ILE A 29 -1.20 5.91 26.27
C ILE A 29 0.32 6.12 26.33
N GLN A 30 0.98 5.63 27.38
CA GLN A 30 2.44 5.78 27.58
C GLN A 30 3.31 5.03 26.55
N LYS A 31 2.74 4.07 25.79
CA LYS A 31 3.48 3.34 24.73
C LYS A 31 3.90 4.24 23.57
N GLU A 32 3.19 5.35 23.35
CA GLU A 32 3.48 6.29 22.27
C GLU A 32 4.79 7.07 22.52
N GLU A 33 5.01 7.50 23.75
CA GLU A 33 6.25 8.15 24.18
C GLU A 33 7.45 7.21 24.04
N ALA A 34 7.29 5.95 24.45
CA ALA A 34 8.32 4.92 24.36
C ALA A 34 8.82 4.66 22.92
N TYR A 35 8.00 4.97 21.92
CA TYR A 35 8.38 4.93 20.50
C TYR A 35 8.92 6.27 20.00
N LYS A 36 8.20 7.37 20.25
CA LYS A 36 8.49 8.67 19.61
C LYS A 36 9.72 9.37 20.19
N VAL A 37 9.98 9.27 21.49
CA VAL A 37 11.11 9.97 22.13
C VAL A 37 12.45 9.39 21.67
N PRO A 38 12.69 8.06 21.72
CA PRO A 38 13.94 7.50 21.19
C PRO A 38 14.11 7.72 19.68
N GLY A 39 13.01 7.78 18.93
CA GLY A 39 13.04 8.13 17.51
C GLY A 39 13.46 9.58 17.25
N ALA A 40 12.97 10.51 18.06
CA ALA A 40 13.36 11.92 18.01
C ALA A 40 14.84 12.14 18.36
N GLU A 41 15.37 11.43 19.35
CA GLU A 41 16.81 11.49 19.67
C GLU A 41 17.68 11.08 18.47
N ARG A 42 17.37 9.93 17.85
CA ARG A 42 18.07 9.48 16.64
C ARG A 42 17.92 10.45 15.47
N ALA A 43 16.74 11.05 15.29
CA ALA A 43 16.53 12.06 14.25
C ALA A 43 17.32 13.35 14.55
N ARG A 44 17.43 13.75 15.82
CA ARG A 44 18.16 14.94 16.27
C ARG A 44 19.65 14.84 15.96
N GLU A 45 20.25 13.67 16.16
CA GLU A 45 21.65 13.43 15.81
C GLU A 45 21.92 13.70 14.32
N VAL A 46 21.05 13.18 13.44
CA VAL A 46 21.20 13.37 11.99
C VAL A 46 20.96 14.82 11.58
N ILE A 47 19.93 15.48 12.14
CA ILE A 47 19.68 16.89 11.85
C ILE A 47 20.84 17.76 12.33
N THR A 48 21.39 17.49 13.52
CA THR A 48 22.53 18.24 14.06
C THR A 48 23.75 18.12 13.14
N ARG A 49 24.07 16.90 12.67
CA ARG A 49 25.14 16.69 11.68
C ARG A 49 24.87 17.42 10.37
N PHE A 50 23.62 17.48 9.91
CA PHE A 50 23.25 18.26 8.73
C PHE A 50 23.44 19.77 8.94
N LEU A 51 23.08 20.28 10.12
CA LEU A 51 23.29 21.68 10.50
C LEU A 51 24.79 22.03 10.64
N GLU A 52 25.63 21.08 11.04
CA GLU A 52 27.09 21.25 11.14
C GLU A 52 27.82 21.06 9.80
N GLY A 53 27.11 20.67 8.73
CA GLY A 53 27.69 20.37 7.42
C GLY A 53 28.40 19.02 7.34
N GLN A 54 28.21 18.15 8.33
CA GLN A 54 28.79 16.80 8.43
C GLN A 54 27.88 15.68 7.88
N ALA A 55 26.65 16.02 7.49
CA ALA A 55 25.71 15.14 6.81
C ALA A 55 25.13 15.86 5.59
N ASP A 56 24.90 15.11 4.52
CA ASP A 56 24.25 15.63 3.32
C ASP A 56 22.72 15.59 3.44
N ALA A 57 22.03 16.24 2.50
CA ALA A 57 20.57 16.24 2.46
C ALA A 57 19.96 14.84 2.28
N GLN A 58 20.72 13.89 1.73
CA GLN A 58 20.24 12.52 1.48
C GLN A 58 20.26 11.69 2.77
N GLU A 59 21.29 11.86 3.61
CA GLU A 59 21.38 11.27 4.94
C GLU A 59 20.26 11.79 5.84
N LEU A 60 20.01 13.10 5.81
CA LEU A 60 18.89 13.70 6.55
C LEU A 60 17.53 13.20 6.05
N ALA A 61 17.29 13.17 4.74
CA ALA A 61 16.03 12.66 4.19
C ALA A 61 15.77 11.19 4.55
N ARG A 62 16.80 10.33 4.59
CA ARG A 62 16.67 8.94 5.03
C ARG A 62 16.26 8.82 6.50
N SER A 63 16.62 9.80 7.33
CA SER A 63 16.26 9.80 8.75
C SER A 63 14.77 10.05 9.01
N PHE A 64 14.07 10.76 8.11
CA PHE A 64 12.65 11.12 8.28
C PHE A 64 11.72 9.93 8.45
N HIS A 65 12.05 8.76 7.89
CA HIS A 65 11.25 7.54 8.05
C HIS A 65 11.95 6.45 8.85
N ARG A 66 13.28 6.40 8.79
CA ARG A 66 14.07 5.40 9.51
C ARG A 66 14.06 5.62 11.03
N ASN A 67 14.06 6.88 11.45
CA ASN A 67 14.18 7.22 12.86
C ASN A 67 12.84 7.59 13.49
N LEU A 68 11.97 8.29 12.76
CA LEU A 68 10.73 8.85 13.32
C LEU A 68 9.65 9.13 12.26
N ASN A 69 8.69 8.21 12.09
CA ASN A 69 7.68 8.29 11.03
C ASN A 69 6.53 9.27 11.33
N ILE A 70 6.81 10.57 11.38
CA ILE A 70 5.82 11.63 11.64
C ILE A 70 5.41 12.34 10.34
N LEU A 71 6.37 12.56 9.44
CA LEU A 71 6.14 13.19 8.13
C LEU A 71 5.66 12.18 7.11
N GLY A 72 4.75 12.59 6.23
CA GLY A 72 4.33 11.78 5.10
C GLY A 72 5.41 11.62 4.04
N TRP A 73 5.45 10.47 3.36
CA TRP A 73 6.47 10.18 2.35
C TRP A 73 6.53 11.22 1.22
N ARG A 74 5.39 11.77 0.79
CA ARG A 74 5.34 12.84 -0.23
C ARG A 74 5.98 14.13 0.25
N SER A 75 5.68 14.55 1.48
CA SER A 75 6.28 15.73 2.09
C SER A 75 7.77 15.51 2.31
N ALA A 76 8.17 14.31 2.76
CA ALA A 76 9.57 13.94 2.94
C ALA A 76 10.34 13.88 1.61
N ASP A 77 9.72 13.39 0.53
CA ASP A 77 10.34 13.32 -0.80
C ASP A 77 10.52 14.70 -1.44
N LYS A 78 9.49 15.54 -1.37
CA LYS A 78 9.58 16.95 -1.82
C LYS A 78 10.61 17.73 -1.00
N LEU A 79 10.60 17.57 0.33
CA LEU A 79 11.63 18.14 1.21
C LEU A 79 13.02 17.63 0.80
N ARG A 80 13.18 16.33 0.53
CA ARG A 80 14.44 15.75 0.05
C ARG A 80 14.91 16.40 -1.25
N GLY A 81 14.04 16.61 -2.23
CA GLY A 81 14.35 17.27 -3.49
C GLY A 81 14.81 18.72 -3.30
N LEU A 82 14.09 19.49 -2.49
CA LEU A 82 14.41 20.89 -2.18
C LEU A 82 15.68 21.02 -1.34
N MET A 83 15.84 20.23 -0.29
CA MET A 83 17.01 20.22 0.60
C MET A 83 18.29 19.83 -0.13
N ARG A 84 18.20 18.95 -1.14
CA ARG A 84 19.35 18.56 -1.96
C ARG A 84 19.83 19.72 -2.83
N ARG A 85 18.92 20.51 -3.40
CA ARG A 85 19.27 21.66 -4.26
C ARG A 85 19.66 22.90 -3.45
N HIS A 86 19.04 23.09 -2.29
CA HIS A 86 19.20 24.29 -1.47
C HIS A 86 19.52 23.96 0.01
N PRO A 87 20.60 23.22 0.29
CA PRO A 87 20.91 22.76 1.65
C PRO A 87 21.13 23.91 2.64
N GLU A 88 21.76 25.01 2.21
CA GLU A 88 22.01 26.15 3.10
C GLU A 88 20.73 26.88 3.52
N ALA A 89 19.74 26.99 2.63
CA ALA A 89 18.44 27.58 2.94
C ALA A 89 17.74 26.81 4.06
N PHE A 90 17.76 25.47 3.98
CA PHE A 90 17.20 24.61 5.01
C PHE A 90 18.00 24.64 6.32
N ARG A 91 19.33 24.73 6.27
CA ARG A 91 20.13 24.90 7.49
C ARG A 91 19.80 26.21 8.21
N GLU A 92 19.66 27.31 7.48
CA GLU A 92 19.27 28.60 8.04
C GLU A 92 17.86 28.53 8.65
N ALA A 93 16.89 28.00 7.90
CA ALA A 93 15.51 27.88 8.35
C ALA A 93 15.38 26.99 9.60
N ILE A 94 16.00 25.81 9.62
CA ILE A 94 15.95 24.88 10.77
C ILE A 94 16.64 25.50 11.99
N ARG A 95 17.77 26.20 11.82
CA ARG A 95 18.43 26.90 12.95
C ARG A 95 17.53 27.99 13.54
N LEU A 96 16.89 28.80 12.70
CA LEU A 96 15.93 29.81 13.15
C LEU A 96 14.79 29.14 13.94
N LEU A 97 14.22 28.06 13.39
CA LEU A 97 13.12 27.34 14.01
C LEU A 97 13.51 26.76 15.38
N TRP A 98 14.70 26.15 15.51
CA TRP A 98 15.18 25.61 16.78
C TRP A 98 15.51 26.70 17.81
N GLN A 99 16.00 27.86 17.37
CA GLN A 99 16.32 28.97 18.29
C GLN A 99 15.09 29.71 18.80
N THR A 100 14.06 29.87 17.95
CA THR A 100 12.95 30.80 18.22
C THR A 100 11.61 30.11 18.41
N GLY A 101 11.47 28.87 17.94
CA GLY A 101 10.16 28.22 17.83
C GLY A 101 9.27 28.81 16.73
N ASP A 102 9.76 29.74 15.92
CA ASP A 102 8.97 30.48 14.94
C ASP A 102 8.84 29.72 13.62
N ALA A 103 7.72 29.03 13.46
CA ALA A 103 7.37 28.33 12.24
C ALA A 103 7.04 29.28 11.08
N ASP A 104 6.51 30.48 11.33
CA ASP A 104 6.25 31.46 10.26
C ASP A 104 7.59 32.00 9.73
N GLY A 105 8.52 32.30 10.63
CA GLY A 105 9.91 32.64 10.31
C GLY A 105 10.63 31.55 9.52
N PHE A 106 10.46 30.27 9.88
CA PHE A 106 11.00 29.12 9.12
C PHE A 106 10.58 29.16 7.64
N TRP A 107 9.28 29.34 7.37
CA TRP A 107 8.77 29.40 6.00
C TRP A 107 9.23 30.67 5.28
N SER A 108 9.24 31.81 5.96
CA SER A 108 9.72 33.08 5.38
C SER A 108 11.19 33.01 4.95
N VAL A 109 12.06 32.34 5.73
CA VAL A 109 13.45 32.10 5.33
C VAL A 109 13.51 31.27 4.05
N LEU A 110 12.77 30.16 3.98
CA LEU A 110 12.74 29.30 2.79
C LEU A 110 12.21 30.05 1.56
N GLU A 111 11.10 30.77 1.70
CA GLU A 111 10.53 31.59 0.62
C GLU A 111 11.52 32.66 0.11
N SER A 112 12.28 33.30 1.00
CA SER A 112 13.25 34.32 0.61
C SER A 112 14.49 33.76 -0.09
N ARG A 113 14.91 32.55 0.29
CA ARG A 113 16.14 31.91 -0.21
C ARG A 113 15.92 31.07 -1.46
N LEU A 114 14.71 30.57 -1.66
CA LEU A 114 14.27 29.78 -2.82
C LEU A 114 13.61 30.69 -3.85
N SER A 115 14.37 31.61 -4.45
CA SER A 115 13.80 32.66 -5.31
C SER A 115 13.49 32.23 -6.75
N ASP A 116 13.89 31.03 -7.19
CA ASP A 116 13.58 30.55 -8.52
C ASP A 116 12.14 30.01 -8.63
N PRO A 117 11.46 30.18 -9.78
CA PRO A 117 10.05 29.79 -9.93
C PRO A 117 9.78 28.31 -9.67
N GLU A 118 10.72 27.43 -10.03
CA GLU A 118 10.57 25.98 -9.85
C GLU A 118 10.62 25.59 -8.37
N ALA A 119 11.55 26.16 -7.59
CA ALA A 119 11.63 25.94 -6.15
C ALA A 119 10.44 26.56 -5.39
N GLN A 120 9.88 27.68 -5.86
CA GLN A 120 8.66 28.28 -5.29
C GLN A 120 7.44 27.37 -5.49
N ASP A 121 7.25 26.85 -6.71
CA ASP A 121 6.16 25.91 -7.02
C ASP A 121 6.27 24.65 -6.17
N GLU A 122 7.48 24.12 -5.98
CA GLU A 122 7.73 22.96 -5.14
C GLU A 122 7.52 23.23 -3.64
N LEU A 123 7.88 24.43 -3.16
CA LEU A 123 7.66 24.84 -1.77
C LEU A 123 6.15 24.97 -1.48
N GLN A 124 5.38 25.52 -2.41
CA GLN A 124 3.91 25.57 -2.32
C GLN A 124 3.29 24.17 -2.41
N ALA A 125 3.92 23.26 -3.18
CA ALA A 125 3.48 21.88 -3.29
C ALA A 125 3.74 21.04 -2.02
N LEU A 126 4.43 21.54 -0.99
CA LEU A 126 4.62 20.85 0.29
C LEU A 126 3.32 20.73 1.12
N GLY A 127 2.24 21.37 0.68
CA GLY A 127 0.90 21.28 1.25
C GLY A 127 0.39 22.64 1.69
N GLY A 128 -0.92 22.75 1.92
CA GLY A 128 -1.52 23.97 2.50
C GLY A 128 -1.02 24.24 3.92
N LYS A 129 -1.54 25.30 4.56
CA LYS A 129 -1.12 25.74 5.91
C LYS A 129 -1.01 24.64 6.96
N GLY A 130 -1.88 23.62 6.92
CA GLY A 130 -1.83 22.46 7.81
C GLY A 130 -0.66 21.50 7.55
N GLY A 131 -0.34 21.25 6.27
CA GLY A 131 0.81 20.43 5.88
C GLY A 131 2.13 21.12 6.23
N GLN A 132 2.22 22.43 5.98
CA GLN A 132 3.35 23.26 6.40
C GLN A 132 3.50 23.31 7.93
N ALA A 133 2.40 23.39 8.69
CA ALA A 133 2.42 23.30 10.15
C ALA A 133 2.92 21.93 10.63
N ASN A 134 2.50 20.84 9.99
CA ASN A 134 2.99 19.50 10.31
C ASN A 134 4.51 19.38 10.08
N ILE A 135 5.02 19.88 8.94
CA ILE A 135 6.46 19.90 8.63
C ILE A 135 7.25 20.69 9.68
N ALA A 136 6.83 21.91 10.03
CA ALA A 136 7.50 22.69 11.06
C ALA A 136 7.43 22.01 12.44
N SER A 137 6.28 21.40 12.77
CA SER A 137 6.12 20.66 14.03
C SER A 137 7.04 19.44 14.14
N TYR A 138 7.41 18.79 13.03
CA TYR A 138 8.39 17.70 13.04
C TYR A 138 9.75 18.19 13.51
N PHE A 139 10.25 19.27 12.92
CA PHE A 139 11.56 19.82 13.30
C PHE A 139 11.57 20.33 14.75
N LEU A 140 10.47 20.92 15.20
CA LEU A 140 10.29 21.33 16.60
C LEU A 140 10.23 20.12 17.55
N PHE A 141 9.48 19.08 17.18
CA PHE A 141 9.37 17.85 17.98
C PHE A 141 10.72 17.14 18.12
N VAL A 142 11.50 17.06 17.04
CA VAL A 142 12.85 16.48 17.10
C VAL A 142 13.76 17.29 18.03
N HIS A 143 13.59 18.61 18.08
CA HIS A 143 14.36 19.48 18.99
C HIS A 143 13.96 19.33 20.45
N ASP A 144 12.65 19.28 20.74
CA ASP A 144 12.10 19.14 22.09
C ASP A 144 10.78 18.34 22.08
N PRO A 145 10.87 16.99 22.20
CA PRO A 145 9.73 16.09 22.09
C PRO A 145 8.63 16.32 23.13
N HIS A 146 9.00 16.82 24.31
CA HIS A 146 8.08 16.94 25.43
C HIS A 146 7.28 18.26 25.36
N ASN A 147 7.85 19.31 24.79
CA ASN A 147 7.21 20.63 24.67
C ASN A 147 6.64 20.95 23.29
N HIS A 148 7.03 20.21 22.25
CA HIS A 148 6.55 20.43 20.88
C HIS A 148 6.00 19.17 20.24
N PRO A 149 4.90 18.59 20.77
CA PRO A 149 4.30 17.40 20.17
C PRO A 149 3.93 17.64 18.70
N PRO A 150 3.93 16.58 17.87
CA PRO A 150 3.67 16.72 16.45
C PRO A 150 2.26 17.24 16.19
N TYR A 151 2.11 18.10 15.19
CA TYR A 151 0.82 18.63 14.79
C TYR A 151 0.14 17.67 13.79
N LYS A 152 -0.91 16.99 14.26
CA LYS A 152 -1.78 16.12 13.44
C LYS A 152 -3.25 16.38 13.77
N LEU A 153 -3.86 17.33 13.06
CA LEU A 153 -5.19 17.85 13.38
C LEU A 153 -6.29 16.77 13.36
N ARG A 154 -6.35 15.90 12.35
CA ARG A 154 -7.40 14.88 12.27
C ARG A 154 -7.35 13.86 13.40
N GLY A 155 -6.14 13.52 13.88
CA GLY A 155 -5.97 12.59 15.00
C GLY A 155 -6.54 13.12 16.31
N ILE A 156 -6.38 14.43 16.58
CA ILE A 156 -6.84 15.06 17.82
C ILE A 156 -8.21 15.73 17.71
N ALA A 157 -8.70 16.05 16.50
CA ALA A 157 -9.90 16.87 16.29
C ALA A 157 -11.14 16.28 16.97
N ASN A 158 -11.31 14.95 16.88
CA ASN A 158 -12.41 14.26 17.56
C ASN A 158 -12.26 14.31 19.09
N GLY A 159 -11.04 14.14 19.61
CA GLY A 159 -10.77 14.29 21.05
C GLY A 159 -11.00 15.71 21.56
N LEU A 160 -10.60 16.73 20.79
CA LEU A 160 -10.88 18.12 21.09
C LEU A 160 -12.39 18.41 21.11
N ALA A 161 -13.13 17.87 20.14
CA ALA A 161 -14.59 18.00 20.07
C ALA A 161 -15.28 17.36 21.29
N VAL A 162 -14.81 16.18 21.75
CA VAL A 162 -15.31 15.52 22.97
C VAL A 162 -15.15 16.42 24.20
N LEU A 163 -14.04 17.16 24.27
CA LEU A 163 -13.77 18.08 25.36
C LEU A 163 -14.38 19.48 25.16
N GLY A 164 -15.17 19.69 24.10
CA GLY A 164 -15.77 20.98 23.78
C GLY A 164 -14.77 22.05 23.29
N HIS A 165 -13.55 21.66 22.93
CA HIS A 165 -12.55 22.56 22.36
C HIS A 165 -12.74 22.72 20.86
N ARG A 166 -12.55 23.95 20.37
CA ARG A 166 -12.49 24.23 18.92
C ARG A 166 -11.15 23.77 18.36
N ALA A 167 -11.15 23.34 17.10
CA ALA A 167 -9.92 23.08 16.36
C ALA A 167 -9.08 24.36 16.22
N PRO A 168 -7.74 24.26 16.17
CA PRO A 168 -6.83 25.36 15.81
C PRO A 168 -7.29 26.11 14.55
N GLN A 169 -7.28 27.46 14.59
CA GLN A 169 -7.85 28.29 13.52
C GLN A 169 -6.85 29.23 12.84
N GLY A 170 -5.58 29.26 13.30
CA GLY A 170 -4.54 30.10 12.73
C GLY A 170 -4.52 30.22 11.19
N ASP A 171 -4.31 31.45 10.73
CA ASP A 171 -4.26 31.78 9.30
C ASP A 171 -2.93 31.41 8.65
N THR A 172 -1.88 31.23 9.45
CA THR A 172 -0.55 30.83 9.01
C THR A 172 -0.14 29.48 9.64
N PRO A 173 0.88 28.78 9.09
CA PRO A 173 1.40 27.56 9.70
C PRO A 173 1.80 27.74 11.16
N GLY A 174 2.50 28.83 11.49
CA GLY A 174 2.86 29.16 12.87
C GLY A 174 1.66 29.57 13.71
N GLY A 175 0.66 30.23 13.13
CA GLY A 175 -0.61 30.50 13.80
C GLY A 175 -1.30 29.21 14.26
N LEU A 176 -1.38 28.20 13.38
CA LEU A 176 -1.97 26.89 13.70
C LEU A 176 -1.20 26.18 14.82
N LEU A 177 0.13 26.22 14.79
CA LEU A 177 0.95 25.62 15.84
C LEU A 177 0.81 26.36 17.17
N ARG A 178 0.75 27.69 17.17
CA ARG A 178 0.51 28.50 18.38
C ARG A 178 -0.83 28.15 19.02
N ASP A 179 -1.91 28.10 18.24
CA ASP A 179 -3.24 27.71 18.72
C ASP A 179 -3.23 26.27 19.27
N TYR A 180 -2.62 25.35 18.53
CA TYR A 180 -2.50 23.95 18.93
C TYR A 180 -1.78 23.79 20.28
N TYR A 181 -0.60 24.39 20.42
CA TYR A 181 0.16 24.30 21.66
C TYR A 181 -0.51 25.05 22.80
N ALA A 182 -1.26 26.12 22.54
CA ALA A 182 -2.07 26.80 23.56
C ALA A 182 -3.14 25.86 24.12
N ILE A 183 -3.85 25.12 23.27
CA ILE A 183 -4.86 24.14 23.69
C ILE A 183 -4.23 23.04 24.56
N LEU A 184 -3.11 22.46 24.13
CA LEU A 184 -2.44 21.41 24.91
C LEU A 184 -1.94 21.92 26.27
N ARG A 185 -1.42 23.16 26.32
CA ARG A 185 -0.96 23.80 27.56
C ARG A 185 -2.11 24.15 28.50
N GLU A 186 -3.30 24.40 27.97
CA GLU A 186 -4.52 24.58 28.77
C GLU A 186 -4.99 23.24 29.36
N LEU A 187 -4.92 22.15 28.58
CA LEU A 187 -5.38 20.82 28.98
C LEU A 187 -4.45 20.14 29.99
N LEU A 188 -3.14 20.32 29.88
CA LEU A 188 -2.14 19.69 30.75
C LEU A 188 -2.43 19.87 32.26
N PRO A 189 -2.52 21.09 32.80
CA PRO A 189 -2.77 21.28 34.24
C PRO A 189 -4.15 20.78 34.66
N ARG A 190 -5.17 20.92 33.79
CA ARG A 190 -6.53 20.41 34.07
C ARG A 190 -6.55 18.90 34.23
N TRP A 191 -5.81 18.18 33.39
CA TRP A 191 -5.72 16.72 33.45
C TRP A 191 -4.91 16.26 34.67
N GLN A 192 -3.86 17.01 35.06
CA GLN A 192 -3.10 16.75 36.29
C GLN A 192 -3.97 16.94 37.54
N GLU A 193 -4.73 18.03 37.62
CA GLU A 193 -5.67 18.31 38.72
C GLU A 193 -6.78 17.24 38.79
N ALA A 194 -7.19 16.71 37.65
CA ALA A 194 -8.16 15.62 37.53
C ALA A 194 -7.57 14.23 37.88
N GLY A 195 -6.29 14.14 38.26
CA GLY A 195 -5.64 12.90 38.65
C GLY A 195 -5.15 12.03 37.49
N ILE A 196 -5.17 12.53 36.25
CA ILE A 196 -4.59 11.84 35.10
C ILE A 196 -3.06 12.00 35.16
N PRO A 197 -2.25 10.93 35.07
CA PRO A 197 -0.80 11.02 35.28
C PRO A 197 0.00 11.64 34.11
N VAL A 198 -0.56 12.62 33.40
CA VAL A 198 0.12 13.39 32.35
C VAL A 198 1.33 14.18 32.88
N ARG A 199 2.47 14.06 32.19
CA ARG A 199 3.73 14.71 32.57
C ARG A 199 4.04 15.92 31.69
N HIS A 200 3.74 15.83 30.41
CA HIS A 200 4.09 16.86 29.42
C HIS A 200 3.09 16.90 28.25
N LEU A 201 3.27 17.86 27.33
CA LEU A 201 2.33 18.10 26.23
C LEU A 201 2.16 16.90 25.28
N LEU A 202 3.21 16.08 25.12
CA LEU A 202 3.10 14.83 24.36
C LEU A 202 2.10 13.85 24.97
N ASP A 203 2.00 13.75 26.29
CA ASP A 203 1.04 12.85 26.93
C ASP A 203 -0.40 13.33 26.73
N VAL A 204 -0.59 14.65 26.74
CA VAL A 204 -1.89 15.27 26.47
C VAL A 204 -2.30 14.98 25.03
N GLN A 205 -1.38 15.14 24.08
CA GLN A 205 -1.62 14.77 22.69
C GLN A 205 -1.96 13.29 22.52
N SER A 206 -1.26 12.40 23.22
CA SER A 206 -1.55 10.97 23.23
C SER A 206 -2.93 10.67 23.78
N GLY A 207 -3.30 11.24 24.93
CA GLY A 207 -4.63 11.06 25.51
C GLY A 207 -5.75 11.56 24.59
N LEU A 208 -5.57 12.70 23.91
CA LEU A 208 -6.55 13.23 22.95
C LEU A 208 -6.85 12.25 21.81
N TRP A 209 -5.87 11.44 21.38
CA TRP A 209 -6.08 10.39 20.37
C TRP A 209 -6.96 9.24 20.85
N HIS A 210 -7.05 9.01 22.16
CA HIS A 210 -7.79 7.88 22.72
C HIS A 210 -9.25 8.20 23.08
N LEU A 211 -9.58 9.50 23.23
CA LEU A 211 -10.93 9.96 23.61
C LEU A 211 -12.07 9.65 22.62
N PRO A 212 -11.88 9.53 21.29
CA PRO A 212 -12.98 9.21 20.37
C PRO A 212 -13.69 7.89 20.69
N ALA A 213 -13.02 6.93 21.33
CA ALA A 213 -13.61 5.66 21.74
C ALA A 213 -14.65 5.79 22.88
N LEU A 214 -14.64 6.90 23.62
CA LEU A 214 -15.60 7.21 24.67
C LEU A 214 -17.02 7.46 24.11
N VAL A 215 -17.11 8.08 22.94
CA VAL A 215 -18.39 8.48 22.31
C VAL A 215 -19.12 7.29 21.68
N ALA A 216 -18.40 6.19 21.42
CA ALA A 216 -18.91 5.03 20.69
C ALA A 216 -19.68 4.02 21.55
N GLY A 217 -20.06 4.33 22.80
CA GLY A 217 -20.55 3.32 23.75
C GLY A 217 -21.76 3.70 24.63
N VAL A 218 -22.97 3.59 24.08
CA VAL A 218 -24.16 3.13 24.84
C VAL A 218 -24.90 2.10 23.99
N GLY A 219 -24.84 0.82 24.40
CA GLY A 219 -25.70 -0.26 23.92
C GLY A 219 -25.04 -1.33 23.04
N ALA A 220 -24.31 -2.27 23.66
CA ALA A 220 -24.15 -3.64 23.14
C ALA A 220 -23.54 -4.56 24.21
N GLU A 221 -24.40 -5.17 25.03
CA GLU A 221 -24.09 -6.47 25.63
C GLU A 221 -23.98 -7.49 24.47
N GLY A 222 -22.75 -7.77 24.07
CA GLY A 222 -22.43 -8.54 22.87
C GLY A 222 -21.03 -8.18 22.35
N SER A 223 -20.02 -8.26 23.22
CA SER A 223 -18.65 -7.83 22.87
C SER A 223 -17.56 -8.60 23.62
N THR A 224 -17.67 -9.93 23.64
CA THR A 224 -16.49 -10.79 23.84
C THR A 224 -15.47 -10.63 22.68
N GLU A 225 -15.90 -10.07 21.53
CA GLU A 225 -15.04 -9.72 20.40
C GLU A 225 -14.22 -8.43 20.57
N ALA A 226 -14.39 -7.68 21.68
CA ALA A 226 -13.64 -6.45 21.94
C ALA A 226 -12.37 -6.66 22.77
N GLN A 227 -12.27 -7.77 23.50
CA GLN A 227 -11.10 -8.11 24.32
C GLN A 227 -9.93 -8.70 23.54
N GLU A 228 -10.14 -9.16 22.29
CA GLU A 228 -9.05 -9.51 21.36
C GLU A 228 -8.54 -8.30 20.55
N ARG A 229 -9.17 -7.13 20.67
CA ARG A 229 -8.88 -5.93 19.85
C ARG A 229 -7.71 -5.06 20.33
N GLN A 230 -7.04 -5.36 21.44
CA GLN A 230 -6.08 -4.41 22.04
C GLN A 230 -4.71 -4.99 22.45
N SER A 231 -4.43 -6.27 22.14
CA SER A 231 -3.10 -6.85 22.34
C SER A 231 -2.19 -6.77 21.10
N HIS A 232 -2.69 -6.39 19.93
CA HIS A 232 -1.89 -6.28 18.69
C HIS A 232 -2.06 -4.90 18.04
N GLY A 233 -0.99 -4.09 18.07
CA GLY A 233 -0.93 -2.83 17.35
C GLY A 233 -0.76 -3.06 15.86
N THR A 234 -1.86 -3.00 15.10
CA THR A 234 -1.91 -2.73 13.66
C THR A 234 -3.29 -2.14 13.33
N ALA A 235 -3.33 -1.07 12.54
CA ALA A 235 -4.58 -0.50 12.03
C ALA A 235 -5.46 -1.57 11.36
N SER A 236 -6.79 -1.41 11.44
CA SER A 236 -7.72 -2.35 10.81
C SER A 236 -7.57 -2.30 9.27
N PRO A 237 -7.45 -3.45 8.57
CA PRO A 237 -7.35 -3.50 7.11
C PRO A 237 -8.46 -2.77 6.34
N ALA A 238 -9.63 -2.57 6.98
CA ALA A 238 -10.79 -1.92 6.37
C ALA A 238 -10.61 -0.41 6.15
N HIS A 239 -9.93 0.31 7.06
CA HIS A 239 -9.70 1.76 6.89
C HIS A 239 -8.62 2.06 5.84
N ALA A 240 -7.56 1.25 5.82
CA ALA A 240 -6.50 1.35 4.80
C ALA A 240 -7.02 1.10 3.36
N PHE A 241 -8.17 0.46 3.22
CA PHE A 241 -8.80 0.21 1.94
C PHE A 241 -9.56 1.43 1.40
N ASP A 242 -10.27 2.14 2.26
CA ASP A 242 -10.99 3.37 1.90
C ASP A 242 -10.00 4.48 1.50
N ASP A 243 -8.86 4.56 2.18
CA ASP A 243 -7.81 5.51 1.84
C ASP A 243 -7.13 5.17 0.49
N LEU A 244 -6.92 3.88 0.19
CA LEU A 244 -6.40 3.45 -1.12
C LEU A 244 -7.38 3.81 -2.23
N GLN A 245 -8.67 3.58 -2.02
CA GLN A 245 -9.68 3.93 -3.00
C GLN A 245 -9.76 5.45 -3.21
N ALA A 246 -9.70 6.24 -2.14
CA ALA A 246 -9.66 7.70 -2.22
C ALA A 246 -8.40 8.18 -2.96
N TYR A 247 -7.24 7.58 -2.69
CA TYR A 247 -6.00 7.88 -3.38
C TYR A 247 -6.12 7.61 -4.88
N LEU A 248 -6.61 6.45 -5.29
CA LEU A 248 -6.75 6.10 -6.70
C LEU A 248 -7.72 7.06 -7.42
N ARG A 249 -8.84 7.42 -6.77
CA ARG A 249 -9.77 8.43 -7.30
C ARG A 249 -9.09 9.78 -7.50
N SER A 250 -8.27 10.23 -6.54
CA SER A 250 -7.51 11.49 -6.68
C SER A 250 -6.49 11.47 -7.82
N CYS A 251 -6.08 10.28 -8.27
CA CYS A 251 -5.24 10.09 -9.45
C CYS A 251 -6.04 9.95 -10.76
N GLY A 252 -7.37 10.16 -10.73
CA GLY A 252 -8.25 10.00 -11.88
C GLY A 252 -8.57 8.54 -12.23
N LEU A 253 -8.37 7.60 -11.30
CA LEU A 253 -8.62 6.17 -11.52
C LEU A 253 -9.86 5.71 -10.73
N ALA A 254 -10.86 5.20 -11.44
CA ALA A 254 -12.02 4.56 -10.85
C ALA A 254 -11.85 3.03 -10.87
N PHE A 255 -11.69 2.45 -9.68
CA PHE A 255 -11.74 0.99 -9.48
C PHE A 255 -12.71 0.66 -8.34
N THR A 256 -13.44 -0.44 -8.50
CA THR A 256 -14.41 -0.90 -7.50
C THR A 256 -13.71 -1.47 -6.26
N ARG A 257 -14.44 -1.54 -5.13
CA ARG A 257 -13.88 -2.17 -3.92
C ARG A 257 -13.53 -3.64 -4.17
N ALA A 258 -14.34 -4.35 -4.96
CA ALA A 258 -14.06 -5.74 -5.33
C ALA A 258 -12.74 -5.88 -6.12
N GLN A 259 -12.50 -5.02 -7.12
CA GLN A 259 -11.28 -5.06 -7.94
C GLN A 259 -10.01 -4.82 -7.12
N LEU A 260 -10.03 -3.81 -6.24
CA LEU A 260 -8.87 -3.51 -5.39
C LEU A 260 -8.64 -4.62 -4.36
N ALA A 261 -9.71 -5.17 -3.76
CA ALA A 261 -9.58 -6.26 -2.80
C ALA A 261 -9.03 -7.52 -3.45
N HIS A 262 -9.46 -7.83 -4.67
CA HIS A 262 -8.92 -8.93 -5.48
C HIS A 262 -7.43 -8.74 -5.75
N CYS A 263 -7.03 -7.55 -6.21
CA CYS A 263 -5.63 -7.21 -6.48
C CYS A 263 -4.76 -7.38 -5.21
N LEU A 264 -5.18 -6.83 -4.09
CA LEU A 264 -4.44 -6.88 -2.83
C LEU A 264 -4.37 -8.31 -2.26
N ALA A 265 -5.47 -9.07 -2.27
CA ALA A 265 -5.47 -10.46 -1.84
C ALA A 265 -4.53 -11.32 -2.71
N ALA A 266 -4.49 -11.06 -4.02
CA ALA A 266 -3.57 -11.74 -4.94
C ALA A 266 -2.10 -11.39 -4.63
N LEU A 267 -1.78 -10.11 -4.41
CA LEU A 267 -0.43 -9.64 -4.06
C LEU A 267 0.05 -10.14 -2.69
N GLN A 268 -0.87 -10.28 -1.72
CA GLN A 268 -0.55 -10.89 -0.42
C GLN A 268 -0.26 -12.39 -0.55
N THR A 269 -0.92 -13.06 -1.49
CA THR A 269 -0.76 -14.50 -1.73
C THR A 269 0.49 -14.80 -2.56
N LYS A 270 0.78 -13.97 -3.58
CA LYS A 270 1.82 -14.20 -4.58
C LYS A 270 2.55 -12.93 -4.95
N ARG A 271 3.85 -13.11 -5.19
CA ARG A 271 4.75 -12.05 -5.67
C ARG A 271 4.72 -11.82 -7.18
N LEU A 272 3.87 -12.56 -7.91
CA LEU A 272 3.66 -12.38 -9.35
C LEU A 272 2.15 -12.28 -9.62
N LEU A 273 1.73 -11.12 -10.13
CA LEU A 273 0.37 -10.81 -10.54
C LEU A 273 0.37 -10.43 -12.03
N ILE A 274 -0.62 -10.87 -12.79
CA ILE A 274 -0.85 -10.46 -14.16
C ILE A 274 -2.20 -9.73 -14.20
N LEU A 275 -2.21 -8.51 -14.74
CA LEU A 275 -3.40 -7.73 -15.01
C LEU A 275 -3.68 -7.77 -16.51
N SER A 276 -4.80 -8.36 -16.90
CA SER A 276 -5.24 -8.49 -18.29
C SER A 276 -6.50 -7.67 -18.54
N GLY A 277 -6.72 -7.21 -19.77
CA GLY A 277 -7.96 -6.53 -20.16
C GLY A 277 -7.77 -5.64 -21.39
N LEU A 278 -8.84 -4.97 -21.82
CA LEU A 278 -8.82 -4.05 -22.96
C LEU A 278 -7.79 -2.93 -22.78
N SER A 279 -7.28 -2.39 -23.88
CA SER A 279 -6.43 -1.20 -23.80
C SER A 279 -7.20 -0.01 -23.19
N GLY A 280 -6.51 0.86 -22.45
CA GLY A 280 -7.13 2.03 -21.81
C GLY A 280 -7.92 1.77 -20.51
N THR A 281 -7.96 0.52 -20.02
CA THR A 281 -8.62 0.14 -18.74
C THR A 281 -7.84 0.55 -17.48
N GLY A 282 -6.69 1.22 -17.64
CA GLY A 282 -5.90 1.73 -16.51
C GLY A 282 -5.05 0.68 -15.77
N LYS A 283 -4.81 -0.52 -16.33
CA LYS A 283 -4.06 -1.62 -15.69
C LYS A 283 -2.67 -1.20 -15.20
N THR A 284 -1.88 -0.58 -16.06
CA THR A 284 -0.52 -0.11 -15.74
C THR A 284 -0.55 1.00 -14.70
N GLN A 285 -1.55 1.88 -14.77
CA GLN A 285 -1.76 2.93 -13.77
C GLN A 285 -2.20 2.35 -12.42
N LEU A 286 -3.08 1.35 -12.39
CA LEU A 286 -3.45 0.65 -11.17
C LEU A 286 -2.23 0.02 -10.50
N ALA A 287 -1.44 -0.73 -11.27
CA ALA A 287 -0.22 -1.37 -10.77
C ALA A 287 0.77 -0.34 -10.21
N LEU A 288 1.00 0.76 -10.95
CA LEU A 288 1.89 1.83 -10.54
C LEU A 288 1.40 2.52 -9.26
N ARG A 289 0.14 2.96 -9.23
CA ARG A 289 -0.40 3.69 -8.07
C ARG A 289 -0.50 2.81 -6.85
N VAL A 290 -0.94 1.56 -6.97
CA VAL A 290 -0.92 0.61 -5.85
C VAL A 290 0.51 0.38 -5.36
N GLY A 291 1.47 0.27 -6.28
CA GLY A 291 2.88 0.13 -5.92
C GLY A 291 3.45 1.35 -5.18
N GLU A 292 3.23 2.56 -5.69
CA GLU A 292 3.62 3.84 -5.07
C GLU A 292 2.92 4.09 -3.72
N TYR A 293 1.72 3.54 -3.55
CA TYR A 293 0.99 3.63 -2.30
C TYR A 293 1.59 2.72 -1.23
N LEU A 294 2.03 1.51 -1.60
CA LEU A 294 2.53 0.50 -0.69
C LEU A 294 4.06 0.54 -0.51
N GLY A 295 4.78 1.19 -1.41
CA GLY A 295 6.24 1.28 -1.39
C GLY A 295 6.79 1.96 -2.65
N GLU A 296 7.83 1.38 -3.24
CA GLU A 296 8.47 1.88 -4.46
C GLU A 296 7.97 1.11 -5.68
N ALA A 297 7.78 1.78 -6.81
CA ALA A 297 7.32 1.14 -8.04
C ALA A 297 8.08 1.66 -9.26
N VAL A 298 8.31 0.77 -10.23
CA VAL A 298 8.88 1.15 -11.53
C VAL A 298 8.17 0.42 -12.66
N VAL A 299 7.88 1.14 -13.74
CA VAL A 299 7.34 0.57 -14.97
C VAL A 299 8.45 0.34 -15.98
N ILE A 300 8.57 -0.90 -16.45
CA ILE A 300 9.51 -1.33 -17.47
C ILE A 300 8.71 -1.84 -18.67
N PRO A 301 8.72 -1.13 -19.80
CA PRO A 301 8.08 -1.62 -21.02
C PRO A 301 8.87 -2.80 -21.57
N VAL A 302 8.18 -3.92 -21.77
CA VAL A 302 8.75 -5.09 -22.45
C VAL A 302 8.94 -4.74 -23.92
N LYS A 303 10.02 -5.26 -24.52
CA LYS A 303 10.32 -5.05 -25.94
C LYS A 303 10.19 -6.35 -26.71
N PRO A 304 9.78 -6.31 -27.98
CA PRO A 304 9.59 -7.51 -28.79
C PRO A 304 10.90 -8.27 -29.07
N ASP A 305 12.05 -7.62 -28.96
CA ASP A 305 13.38 -8.22 -29.17
C ASP A 305 13.90 -9.00 -27.94
N TRP A 306 13.14 -9.04 -26.85
CA TRP A 306 13.49 -9.78 -25.63
C TRP A 306 13.33 -11.29 -25.85
N THR A 307 14.40 -11.89 -26.35
CA THR A 307 14.46 -13.33 -26.68
C THR A 307 15.07 -14.18 -25.57
N ASP A 308 15.73 -13.56 -24.59
CA ASP A 308 16.36 -14.19 -23.43
C ASP A 308 16.38 -13.24 -22.22
N THR A 309 17.02 -13.67 -21.13
CA THR A 309 16.99 -12.98 -19.84
C THR A 309 17.77 -11.66 -19.82
N ARG A 310 18.54 -11.34 -20.86
CA ARG A 310 19.35 -10.10 -20.93
C ARG A 310 18.50 -8.83 -20.92
N GLY A 311 17.26 -8.90 -21.41
CA GLY A 311 16.32 -7.77 -21.37
C GLY A 311 15.98 -7.33 -19.94
N VAL A 312 15.95 -8.28 -19.00
CA VAL A 312 15.61 -8.03 -17.59
C VAL A 312 16.85 -7.99 -16.70
N LEU A 313 17.79 -8.91 -16.87
CA LEU A 313 18.97 -9.05 -16.00
C LEU A 313 20.19 -8.28 -16.52
N GLY A 314 20.30 -8.04 -17.81
CA GLY A 314 21.54 -7.50 -18.40
C GLY A 314 22.57 -8.59 -18.70
N TYR A 315 23.79 -8.17 -19.04
CA TYR A 315 24.87 -9.08 -19.44
C TYR A 315 26.23 -8.39 -19.37
N VAL A 316 27.31 -9.17 -19.30
CA VAL A 316 28.67 -8.65 -19.46
C VAL A 316 28.96 -8.43 -20.95
N ASN A 317 29.30 -7.20 -21.34
CA ASN A 317 29.74 -6.90 -22.69
C ASN A 317 31.10 -7.56 -22.95
N PRO A 318 31.22 -8.49 -23.93
CA PRO A 318 32.45 -9.22 -24.17
C PRO A 318 33.59 -8.34 -24.72
N LEU A 319 33.29 -7.17 -25.28
CA LEU A 319 34.29 -6.26 -25.84
C LEU A 319 34.87 -5.32 -24.78
N SER A 320 34.03 -4.73 -23.94
CA SER A 320 34.49 -3.79 -22.90
C SER A 320 34.77 -4.46 -21.56
N GLY A 321 34.18 -5.64 -21.31
CA GLY A 321 34.21 -6.32 -20.01
C GLY A 321 33.22 -5.76 -19.00
N ASP A 322 32.47 -4.72 -19.35
CA ASP A 322 31.53 -4.06 -18.43
C ASP A 322 30.17 -4.73 -18.38
N TYR A 323 29.49 -4.65 -17.23
CA TYR A 323 28.12 -5.14 -17.11
C TYR A 323 27.11 -4.12 -17.66
N GLN A 324 26.33 -4.55 -18.64
CA GLN A 324 25.21 -3.80 -19.19
C GLN A 324 24.01 -3.91 -18.27
N LEU A 325 23.95 -3.03 -17.27
CA LEU A 325 22.91 -3.00 -16.25
C LEU A 325 21.57 -2.49 -16.82
N THR A 326 20.52 -3.28 -16.69
CA THR A 326 19.15 -2.90 -17.09
C THR A 326 18.45 -2.07 -16.00
N PRO A 327 17.43 -1.28 -16.35
CA PRO A 327 16.59 -0.60 -15.36
C PRO A 327 15.92 -1.58 -14.39
N ALA A 328 15.47 -2.74 -14.86
CA ALA A 328 14.85 -3.78 -14.03
C ALA A 328 15.83 -4.34 -12.99
N LEU A 329 17.04 -4.75 -13.39
CA LEU A 329 18.04 -5.25 -12.45
C LEU A 329 18.46 -4.16 -11.45
N ARG A 330 18.63 -2.91 -11.89
CA ARG A 330 18.93 -1.78 -11.00
C ARG A 330 17.89 -1.66 -9.88
N PHE A 331 16.60 -1.72 -10.23
CA PHE A 331 15.50 -1.64 -9.27
C PHE A 331 15.49 -2.84 -8.31
N ILE A 332 15.80 -4.03 -8.79
CA ILE A 332 15.87 -5.23 -7.93
C ILE A 332 17.05 -5.15 -6.96
N LEU A 333 18.20 -4.66 -7.40
CA LEU A 333 19.36 -4.41 -6.53
C LEU A 333 19.06 -3.32 -5.48
N GLN A 334 18.21 -2.35 -5.81
CA GLN A 334 17.71 -1.37 -4.84
C GLN A 334 16.78 -2.04 -3.80
N ALA A 335 15.84 -2.88 -4.24
CA ALA A 335 14.97 -3.63 -3.35
C ALA A 335 15.76 -4.48 -2.34
N ALA A 336 16.86 -5.10 -2.79
CA ALA A 336 17.77 -5.87 -1.94
C ALA A 336 18.44 -5.02 -0.84
N ARG A 337 18.63 -3.72 -1.08
CA ARG A 337 19.23 -2.77 -0.12
C ARG A 337 18.21 -2.16 0.85
N GLN A 338 16.90 -2.35 0.59
CA GLN A 338 15.81 -1.76 1.36
C GLN A 338 14.77 -2.83 1.73
N PRO A 339 15.14 -3.86 2.52
CA PRO A 339 14.30 -5.05 2.75
C PRO A 339 12.97 -4.74 3.44
N ASP A 340 12.89 -3.65 4.20
CA ASP A 340 11.69 -3.25 4.95
C ASP A 340 10.64 -2.50 4.09
N LEU A 341 10.98 -2.18 2.84
CA LEU A 341 10.12 -1.40 1.94
C LEU A 341 9.68 -2.26 0.74
N PRO A 342 8.36 -2.41 0.48
CA PRO A 342 7.89 -3.10 -0.71
C PRO A 342 8.37 -2.45 -2.02
N HIS A 343 8.76 -3.27 -2.99
CA HIS A 343 9.19 -2.85 -4.32
C HIS A 343 8.37 -3.56 -5.38
N PHE A 344 7.78 -2.81 -6.32
CA PHE A 344 6.92 -3.30 -7.38
C PHE A 344 7.56 -3.08 -8.75
N LEU A 345 7.99 -4.17 -9.37
CA LEU A 345 8.47 -4.19 -10.74
C LEU A 345 7.29 -4.44 -11.68
N ILE A 346 6.92 -3.43 -12.46
CA ILE A 346 5.78 -3.50 -13.37
C ILE A 346 6.31 -3.74 -14.77
N LEU A 347 5.97 -4.88 -15.37
CA LEU A 347 6.32 -5.24 -16.74
C LEU A 347 5.15 -4.87 -17.65
N ASP A 348 5.29 -3.75 -18.37
CA ASP A 348 4.25 -3.25 -19.25
C ASP A 348 4.25 -4.00 -20.59
N GLU A 349 3.07 -4.38 -21.09
CA GLU A 349 2.90 -5.25 -22.25
C GLU A 349 3.71 -6.55 -22.12
N MET A 350 3.53 -7.24 -20.99
CA MET A 350 4.34 -8.40 -20.60
C MET A 350 4.39 -9.47 -21.70
N ASN A 351 3.31 -9.62 -22.46
CA ASN A 351 3.12 -10.60 -23.53
C ASN A 351 3.65 -10.14 -24.92
N LEU A 352 4.29 -8.98 -25.02
CA LEU A 352 4.89 -8.51 -26.28
C LEU A 352 6.07 -9.38 -26.72
N ALA A 353 6.68 -10.11 -25.79
CA ALA A 353 7.69 -11.13 -26.04
C ALA A 353 7.35 -12.44 -25.29
N HIS A 354 8.02 -13.53 -25.67
CA HIS A 354 7.85 -14.83 -25.02
C HIS A 354 8.28 -14.78 -23.53
N VAL A 355 7.32 -14.63 -22.64
CA VAL A 355 7.53 -14.47 -21.19
C VAL A 355 8.33 -15.61 -20.59
N GLU A 356 8.08 -16.84 -21.02
CA GLU A 356 8.82 -18.02 -20.57
C GLU A 356 10.30 -18.02 -20.94
N ARG A 357 10.74 -17.16 -21.88
CA ARG A 357 12.14 -17.05 -22.30
C ARG A 357 12.86 -15.93 -21.56
N TYR A 358 12.37 -14.70 -21.66
CA TYR A 358 13.05 -13.56 -21.04
C TYR A 358 12.91 -13.53 -19.51
N PHE A 359 11.88 -14.19 -18.98
CA PHE A 359 11.59 -14.24 -17.55
C PHE A 359 11.91 -15.60 -16.92
N ALA A 360 12.57 -16.51 -17.64
CA ALA A 360 12.82 -17.89 -17.23
C ALA A 360 13.50 -18.00 -15.86
N ASP A 361 14.62 -17.31 -15.68
CA ASP A 361 15.42 -17.36 -14.44
C ASP A 361 14.65 -16.78 -13.24
N PHE A 362 13.83 -15.74 -13.47
CA PHE A 362 12.94 -15.19 -12.44
C PHE A 362 11.87 -16.18 -12.02
N LEU A 363 11.21 -16.83 -12.97
CA LEU A 363 10.17 -17.83 -12.68
C LEU A 363 10.76 -19.04 -11.92
N SER A 364 12.01 -19.40 -12.22
CA SER A 364 12.77 -20.42 -11.49
C SER A 364 13.06 -19.98 -10.05
N ALA A 365 13.71 -18.82 -9.88
CA ALA A 365 14.10 -18.31 -8.57
C ALA A 365 12.90 -17.98 -7.66
N LEU A 366 11.77 -17.53 -8.21
CA LEU A 366 10.54 -17.33 -7.44
C LEU A 366 10.00 -18.63 -6.85
N GLU A 367 10.22 -19.77 -7.51
CA GLU A 367 9.78 -21.08 -7.07
C GLU A 367 10.79 -21.75 -6.12
N SER A 368 12.06 -21.86 -6.52
CA SER A 368 13.08 -22.57 -5.76
C SER A 368 13.66 -21.75 -4.61
N GLY A 369 13.59 -20.41 -4.69
CA GLY A 369 14.31 -19.52 -3.77
C GLY A 369 15.83 -19.48 -4.02
N GLU A 370 16.30 -20.11 -5.09
CA GLU A 370 17.72 -20.15 -5.44
C GLU A 370 18.19 -18.82 -6.06
N PRO A 371 19.47 -18.44 -5.89
CA PRO A 371 20.04 -17.27 -6.54
C PRO A 371 20.10 -17.42 -8.05
N ILE A 372 19.80 -16.34 -8.77
CA ILE A 372 19.98 -16.22 -10.22
C ILE A 372 21.46 -15.89 -10.51
N PRO A 373 22.19 -16.68 -11.30
CA PRO A 373 23.55 -16.33 -11.71
C PRO A 373 23.53 -15.13 -12.68
N LEU A 374 24.36 -14.11 -12.43
CA LEU A 374 24.45 -12.91 -13.27
C LEU A 374 25.74 -12.89 -14.11
N HIS A 375 26.88 -13.17 -13.50
CA HIS A 375 28.19 -13.22 -14.17
C HIS A 375 29.24 -13.96 -13.34
N LEU A 376 30.37 -14.31 -13.96
CA LEU A 376 31.52 -14.92 -13.30
C LEU A 376 32.72 -13.97 -13.15
N SER A 377 32.61 -12.72 -13.63
CA SER A 377 33.70 -11.75 -13.60
C SER A 377 33.89 -11.13 -12.21
N ALA A 378 35.03 -11.38 -11.57
CA ALA A 378 35.42 -10.73 -10.32
C ALA A 378 35.75 -9.23 -10.49
N ASP A 379 36.03 -8.79 -11.72
CA ASP A 379 36.28 -7.37 -12.02
C ASP A 379 34.99 -6.57 -12.04
N VAL A 380 33.92 -7.14 -12.62
CA VAL A 380 32.57 -6.53 -12.59
C VAL A 380 32.10 -6.35 -11.15
N GLU A 381 32.28 -7.36 -10.31
CA GLU A 381 31.88 -7.29 -8.90
C GLU A 381 32.65 -6.21 -8.13
N ARG A 382 33.97 -6.17 -8.29
CA ARG A 382 34.83 -5.20 -7.58
C ARG A 382 34.68 -3.77 -8.08
N GLN A 383 34.55 -3.56 -9.39
CA GLN A 383 34.59 -2.23 -10.00
C GLN A 383 33.21 -1.62 -10.19
N GLN A 384 32.17 -2.44 -10.44
CA GLN A 384 30.82 -1.97 -10.75
C GLN A 384 29.82 -2.29 -9.63
N GLY A 385 30.21 -3.12 -8.66
CA GLY A 385 29.36 -3.47 -7.51
C GLY A 385 28.14 -4.32 -7.89
N ILE A 386 28.17 -4.98 -9.05
CA ILE A 386 27.14 -5.93 -9.48
C ILE A 386 27.52 -7.30 -8.93
N PRO A 387 26.63 -7.98 -8.19
CA PRO A 387 26.96 -9.27 -7.60
C PRO A 387 26.99 -10.36 -8.67
N SER A 388 27.85 -11.37 -8.47
CA SER A 388 27.93 -12.53 -9.36
C SER A 388 26.64 -13.37 -9.41
N SER A 389 25.82 -13.31 -8.36
CA SER A 389 24.49 -13.94 -8.28
C SER A 389 23.50 -13.08 -7.49
N LEU A 390 22.22 -13.23 -7.81
CA LEU A 390 21.13 -12.44 -7.26
C LEU A 390 20.08 -13.35 -6.61
N ARG A 391 19.97 -13.32 -5.29
CA ARG A 391 18.79 -13.84 -4.61
C ARG A 391 17.66 -12.82 -4.71
N LEU A 392 16.49 -13.23 -5.19
CA LEU A 392 15.35 -12.33 -5.31
C LEU A 392 14.91 -11.81 -3.92
N PRO A 393 14.92 -10.48 -3.69
CA PRO A 393 14.53 -9.89 -2.40
C PRO A 393 13.09 -10.28 -2.04
N GLU A 394 12.78 -10.57 -0.78
CA GLU A 394 11.44 -11.03 -0.37
C GLU A 394 10.37 -9.92 -0.50
N ASN A 395 10.80 -8.67 -0.42
CA ASN A 395 10.03 -7.45 -0.60
C ASN A 395 9.85 -7.04 -2.08
N LEU A 396 10.15 -7.89 -3.05
CA LEU A 396 9.96 -7.61 -4.48
C LEU A 396 8.69 -8.31 -5.02
N TRP A 397 7.73 -7.52 -5.50
CA TRP A 397 6.57 -7.96 -6.26
C TRP A 397 6.76 -7.63 -7.74
N VAL A 398 6.21 -8.49 -8.60
CA VAL A 398 6.20 -8.31 -10.04
C VAL A 398 4.75 -8.26 -10.51
N ILE A 399 4.40 -7.22 -11.27
CA ILE A 399 3.08 -7.08 -11.89
C ILE A 399 3.26 -7.00 -13.40
N GLY A 400 2.72 -7.96 -14.15
CA GLY A 400 2.66 -7.89 -15.61
C GLY A 400 1.34 -7.28 -16.06
N THR A 401 1.35 -6.40 -17.05
CA THR A 401 0.12 -5.92 -17.71
C THR A 401 0.02 -6.52 -19.11
N VAL A 402 -1.20 -6.83 -19.54
CA VAL A 402 -1.48 -7.52 -20.81
C VAL A 402 -2.69 -6.87 -21.48
N ASN A 403 -2.51 -6.41 -22.72
CA ASN A 403 -3.64 -6.00 -23.56
C ASN A 403 -4.18 -7.20 -24.34
N VAL A 404 -5.47 -7.50 -24.15
CA VAL A 404 -6.13 -8.67 -24.78
C VAL A 404 -6.40 -8.43 -26.28
N ASP A 405 -6.67 -7.20 -26.69
CA ASP A 405 -7.08 -6.87 -28.07
C ASP A 405 -5.94 -6.96 -29.10
N GLU A 406 -4.69 -6.92 -28.62
CA GLU A 406 -3.48 -6.87 -29.42
C GLU A 406 -2.55 -8.08 -29.19
N THR A 407 -2.97 -9.07 -28.39
CA THR A 407 -2.07 -10.09 -27.84
C THR A 407 -1.25 -10.80 -28.91
N THR A 408 0.08 -10.73 -28.78
CA THR A 408 1.03 -11.32 -29.74
C THR A 408 1.41 -12.76 -29.37
N TYR A 409 1.62 -13.06 -28.08
CA TYR A 409 2.03 -14.39 -27.61
C TYR A 409 1.18 -14.87 -26.43
N ALA A 410 0.69 -16.10 -26.53
CA ALA A 410 -0.04 -16.77 -25.44
C ALA A 410 0.91 -17.12 -24.28
N PHE A 411 0.41 -17.02 -23.04
CA PHE A 411 1.18 -17.40 -21.86
C PHE A 411 1.30 -18.92 -21.74
N SER A 412 2.52 -19.39 -21.48
CA SER A 412 2.71 -20.82 -21.17
C SER A 412 2.14 -21.19 -19.80
N PRO A 413 1.72 -22.46 -19.58
CA PRO A 413 1.25 -22.94 -18.28
C PRO A 413 2.25 -22.71 -17.15
N LYS A 414 3.56 -22.71 -17.46
CA LYS A 414 4.62 -22.43 -16.48
C LYS A 414 4.51 -21.03 -15.87
N VAL A 415 4.08 -20.04 -16.66
CA VAL A 415 3.88 -18.67 -16.16
C VAL A 415 2.59 -18.60 -15.34
N LEU A 416 1.50 -19.13 -15.89
CA LEU A 416 0.16 -19.07 -15.28
C LEU A 416 0.09 -19.83 -13.95
N ASP A 417 0.81 -20.95 -13.82
CA ASP A 417 0.96 -21.68 -12.56
C ASP A 417 1.57 -20.81 -11.46
N ARG A 418 2.45 -19.88 -11.84
CA ARG A 418 3.20 -19.04 -10.90
C ARG A 418 2.52 -17.71 -10.59
N ALA A 419 1.53 -17.29 -11.36
CA ALA A 419 0.84 -16.01 -11.21
C ALA A 419 -0.60 -16.15 -10.69
N PHE A 420 -1.15 -15.05 -10.19
CA PHE A 420 -2.59 -14.78 -10.29
C PHE A 420 -2.84 -13.94 -11.54
N VAL A 421 -3.96 -14.15 -12.21
CA VAL A 421 -4.35 -13.40 -13.40
C VAL A 421 -5.68 -12.72 -13.16
N ILE A 422 -5.70 -11.39 -13.10
CA ILE A 422 -6.92 -10.62 -12.89
C ILE A 422 -7.30 -9.96 -14.22
N GLU A 423 -8.51 -10.24 -14.68
CA GLU A 423 -9.08 -9.56 -15.84
C GLU A 423 -9.86 -8.31 -15.40
N LEU A 424 -9.42 -7.14 -15.87
CA LEU A 424 -10.03 -5.85 -15.62
C LEU A 424 -10.87 -5.46 -16.85
N ASN A 425 -12.03 -6.10 -16.99
CA ASN A 425 -12.96 -5.85 -18.10
C ASN A 425 -14.07 -4.86 -17.76
N ASP A 426 -14.41 -4.74 -16.46
CA ASP A 426 -15.47 -3.84 -15.99
C ASP A 426 -14.90 -2.43 -15.80
N VAL A 427 -15.09 -1.59 -16.82
CA VAL A 427 -14.79 -0.16 -16.77
C VAL A 427 -16.05 0.60 -16.39
N ASP A 428 -16.02 1.32 -15.27
CA ASP A 428 -17.10 2.24 -14.90
C ASP A 428 -17.02 3.54 -15.72
N LEU A 429 -17.39 3.43 -17.00
CA LEU A 429 -17.39 4.57 -17.91
C LEU A 429 -18.44 5.62 -17.50
N ALA A 430 -19.55 5.19 -16.89
CA ALA A 430 -20.58 6.11 -16.39
C ALA A 430 -20.05 6.97 -15.24
N GLY A 431 -19.39 6.36 -14.24
CA GLY A 431 -18.71 7.08 -13.16
C GLY A 431 -17.59 8.00 -13.67
N TYR A 432 -16.81 7.54 -14.66
CA TYR A 432 -15.78 8.34 -15.33
C TYR A 432 -16.37 9.59 -16.00
N LEU A 433 -17.41 9.43 -16.83
CA LEU A 433 -18.03 10.52 -17.60
C LEU A 433 -18.82 11.51 -16.74
N ASN A 434 -19.37 11.04 -15.61
CA ASN A 434 -20.16 11.88 -14.69
C ASN A 434 -19.30 12.72 -13.73
N GLY A 435 -17.97 12.75 -13.91
CA GLY A 435 -17.07 13.54 -13.06
C GLY A 435 -16.95 13.03 -11.63
N ALA A 436 -17.43 11.81 -11.33
CA ALA A 436 -17.35 11.18 -10.00
C ALA A 436 -15.91 10.79 -9.59
N LEU A 437 -14.92 11.14 -10.41
CA LEU A 437 -13.49 11.02 -10.15
C LEU A 437 -12.92 12.19 -9.33
N GLU A 438 -13.66 13.28 -9.15
CA GLU A 438 -13.32 14.33 -8.18
C GLU A 438 -13.61 13.82 -6.76
N GLY A 439 -12.80 12.87 -6.30
CA GLY A 439 -12.65 12.55 -4.89
C GLY A 439 -11.79 13.62 -4.22
N PRO A 440 -12.00 13.91 -2.93
CA PRO A 440 -11.08 14.76 -2.18
C PRO A 440 -9.65 14.25 -2.40
N GLN A 441 -8.75 15.14 -2.78
CA GLN A 441 -7.33 14.83 -2.80
C GLN A 441 -6.96 14.44 -1.35
N PRO A 442 -6.36 13.26 -1.09
CA PRO A 442 -6.01 12.92 0.28
C PRO A 442 -5.02 13.97 0.79
N ASP A 443 -5.46 14.83 1.71
CA ASP A 443 -4.64 15.91 2.29
C ASP A 443 -3.46 15.35 3.13
N GLU A 444 -3.38 14.04 3.35
CA GLU A 444 -2.48 13.37 4.30
C GLU A 444 -1.83 12.10 3.68
N PRO A 445 -0.63 11.69 4.16
CA PRO A 445 -0.05 10.38 3.86
C PRO A 445 -0.89 9.25 4.46
N VAL A 446 -0.87 8.12 3.79
CA VAL A 446 -1.85 7.06 3.99
C VAL A 446 -1.41 6.02 5.04
N ASP A 447 -2.39 5.43 5.74
CA ASP A 447 -2.26 4.57 6.93
C ASP A 447 -1.47 3.26 6.69
N GLU A 448 -0.67 2.86 7.69
CA GLU A 448 0.25 1.71 7.69
C GLU A 448 -0.43 0.33 7.72
N GLY A 449 -1.77 0.29 7.66
CA GLY A 449 -2.56 -0.93 7.84
C GLY A 449 -2.42 -1.98 6.73
N LEU A 450 -1.89 -1.60 5.56
CA LEU A 450 -1.73 -2.48 4.40
C LEU A 450 -0.28 -2.94 4.18
N ARG A 451 0.38 -3.44 5.23
CA ARG A 451 1.69 -4.11 5.06
C ARG A 451 1.51 -5.37 4.23
N LEU A 452 2.07 -5.40 3.01
CA LEU A 452 2.22 -6.63 2.26
C LEU A 452 3.33 -7.46 2.92
N GLU A 453 2.94 -8.44 3.72
CA GLU A 453 3.82 -9.53 4.08
C GLU A 453 3.52 -10.69 3.13
N ALA A 454 4.43 -11.00 2.19
CA ALA A 454 4.31 -12.17 1.34
C ALA A 454 4.48 -13.45 2.18
N ARG A 455 3.46 -13.83 2.94
CA ARG A 455 3.47 -15.07 3.74
C ARG A 455 3.10 -16.24 2.83
N ARG A 456 4.08 -17.12 2.58
CA ARG A 456 3.90 -18.35 1.80
C ARG A 456 3.10 -19.44 2.54
N ASP A 457 2.92 -19.32 3.85
CA ASP A 457 2.31 -20.37 4.67
C ASP A 457 0.87 -20.02 5.09
N TRP A 458 -0.10 -20.68 4.45
CA TRP A 458 -1.51 -20.58 4.83
C TRP A 458 -1.85 -21.27 6.14
N ARG A 459 -1.02 -22.22 6.61
CA ARG A 459 -1.31 -23.01 7.82
C ARG A 459 -1.35 -22.13 9.06
N GLY A 460 -0.63 -20.99 9.03
CA GLY A 460 -0.70 -19.94 10.05
C GLY A 460 -1.78 -18.87 9.82
N LEU A 461 -2.55 -18.93 8.72
CA LEU A 461 -3.52 -17.88 8.36
C LEU A 461 -4.95 -18.15 8.86
N GLY A 462 -5.25 -19.36 9.34
CA GLY A 462 -6.56 -19.73 9.89
C GLY A 462 -7.62 -19.95 8.81
N VAL A 463 -7.44 -20.97 7.96
CA VAL A 463 -8.38 -21.29 6.88
C VAL A 463 -9.72 -21.77 7.47
N ALA A 464 -10.82 -21.21 6.97
CA ALA A 464 -12.17 -21.60 7.40
C ALA A 464 -12.55 -23.01 6.88
N PRO A 465 -13.26 -23.84 7.67
CA PRO A 465 -13.69 -25.17 7.24
C PRO A 465 -14.46 -25.19 5.92
N GLU A 466 -15.32 -24.19 5.70
CA GLU A 466 -16.19 -24.10 4.54
C GLU A 466 -15.40 -23.88 3.26
N ASP A 467 -14.25 -23.20 3.33
CA ASP A 467 -13.37 -23.00 2.16
C ASP A 467 -12.59 -24.25 1.80
N ARG A 468 -12.21 -25.06 2.81
CA ARG A 468 -11.60 -26.36 2.57
C ARG A 468 -12.57 -27.30 1.88
N GLU A 469 -13.80 -27.35 2.37
CA GLU A 469 -14.86 -28.18 1.76
C GLU A 469 -15.20 -27.73 0.34
N TRP A 470 -15.37 -26.42 0.15
CA TRP A 470 -15.56 -25.82 -1.18
C TRP A 470 -14.41 -26.17 -2.14
N LEU A 471 -13.15 -26.05 -1.71
CA LEU A 471 -12.02 -26.37 -2.59
C LEU A 471 -11.95 -27.87 -2.93
N LEU A 472 -12.33 -28.75 -2.01
CA LEU A 472 -12.44 -30.19 -2.26
C LEU A 472 -13.53 -30.49 -3.30
N GLU A 473 -14.66 -29.78 -3.26
CA GLU A 473 -15.70 -29.88 -4.29
C GLU A 473 -15.20 -29.43 -5.65
N VAL A 474 -14.53 -28.29 -5.72
CA VAL A 474 -13.90 -27.81 -6.95
C VAL A 474 -12.90 -28.85 -7.48
N HIS A 475 -12.05 -29.39 -6.61
CA HIS A 475 -11.09 -30.43 -7.00
C HIS A 475 -11.75 -31.70 -7.53
N ARG A 476 -12.86 -32.15 -6.93
CA ARG A 476 -13.62 -33.32 -7.40
C ARG A 476 -14.19 -33.09 -8.81
N ASN A 477 -14.76 -31.92 -9.07
CA ASN A 477 -15.27 -31.56 -10.39
C ASN A 477 -14.14 -31.55 -11.44
N PHE A 478 -13.03 -30.87 -11.15
CA PHE A 478 -11.86 -30.85 -12.03
C PHE A 478 -11.29 -32.26 -12.28
N SER A 479 -11.19 -33.08 -11.25
CA SER A 479 -10.64 -34.44 -11.34
C SER A 479 -11.55 -35.41 -12.12
N ALA A 480 -12.87 -35.26 -12.02
CA ALA A 480 -13.83 -36.06 -12.78
C ALA A 480 -13.64 -35.92 -14.30
N HIS A 481 -13.09 -34.78 -14.75
CA HIS A 481 -12.81 -34.49 -16.15
C HIS A 481 -11.32 -34.56 -16.51
N GLN A 482 -10.49 -35.25 -15.72
CA GLN A 482 -9.05 -35.46 -15.97
C GLN A 482 -8.19 -34.18 -15.87
N TRP A 483 -8.65 -33.18 -15.10
CA TRP A 483 -7.93 -31.93 -14.86
C TRP A 483 -7.60 -31.69 -13.38
N PRO A 484 -7.04 -32.65 -12.61
CA PRO A 484 -6.71 -32.41 -11.20
C PRO A 484 -5.67 -31.30 -11.05
N PHE A 485 -5.81 -30.48 -10.01
CA PHE A 485 -4.76 -29.54 -9.58
C PHE A 485 -4.04 -30.06 -8.33
N GLY A 486 -2.74 -29.77 -8.24
CA GLY A 486 -1.89 -30.24 -7.14
C GLY A 486 -1.93 -29.35 -5.89
N TYR A 487 -1.22 -29.81 -4.85
CA TYR A 487 -1.17 -29.17 -3.52
C TYR A 487 -0.80 -27.68 -3.56
N ARG A 488 0.15 -27.28 -4.42
CA ARG A 488 0.55 -25.88 -4.56
C ARG A 488 -0.63 -24.96 -4.90
N VAL A 489 -1.47 -25.38 -5.84
CA VAL A 489 -2.62 -24.58 -6.27
C VAL A 489 -3.65 -24.51 -5.14
N ALA A 490 -3.84 -25.62 -4.42
CA ALA A 490 -4.71 -25.63 -3.25
C ALA A 490 -4.21 -24.68 -2.16
N ASP A 491 -2.92 -24.74 -1.84
CA ASP A 491 -2.26 -23.87 -0.86
C ASP A 491 -2.45 -22.38 -1.23
N GLU A 492 -2.24 -22.04 -2.50
CA GLU A 492 -2.39 -20.67 -3.02
C GLU A 492 -3.85 -20.19 -2.98
N VAL A 493 -4.82 -21.04 -3.32
CA VAL A 493 -6.25 -20.68 -3.25
C VAL A 493 -6.69 -20.48 -1.80
N LEU A 494 -6.30 -21.36 -0.87
CA LEU A 494 -6.67 -21.21 0.54
C LEU A 494 -6.00 -20.00 1.21
N ALA A 495 -4.75 -19.71 0.86
CA ALA A 495 -4.08 -18.49 1.27
C ALA A 495 -4.85 -17.26 0.78
N PHE A 496 -5.20 -17.23 -0.52
CA PHE A 496 -5.96 -16.14 -1.11
C PHE A 496 -7.29 -15.89 -0.41
N LEU A 497 -8.08 -16.93 -0.16
CA LEU A 497 -9.36 -16.81 0.55
C LEU A 497 -9.19 -16.30 1.99
N SER A 498 -8.11 -16.72 2.65
CA SER A 498 -7.77 -16.24 4.00
C SER A 498 -7.40 -14.75 4.01
N HIS A 499 -6.62 -14.31 3.02
CA HIS A 499 -6.30 -12.89 2.82
C HIS A 499 -7.55 -12.08 2.49
N ALA A 500 -8.38 -12.57 1.57
CA ALA A 500 -9.61 -11.91 1.16
C ALA A 500 -10.58 -11.69 2.33
N ARG A 501 -10.77 -12.68 3.21
CA ARG A 501 -11.62 -12.51 4.41
C ARG A 501 -11.15 -11.39 5.33
N ARG A 502 -9.84 -11.17 5.45
CA ARG A 502 -9.29 -10.09 6.29
C ARG A 502 -9.60 -8.70 5.74
N LEU A 503 -9.86 -8.59 4.43
CA LEU A 503 -10.22 -7.32 3.78
C LEU A 503 -11.67 -6.91 4.05
N ARG A 504 -12.55 -7.84 4.46
CA ARG A 504 -13.96 -7.59 4.85
C ARG A 504 -14.76 -6.76 3.83
N VAL A 505 -14.64 -7.09 2.54
CA VAL A 505 -15.45 -6.45 1.49
C VAL A 505 -16.73 -7.26 1.29
N GLU A 506 -17.89 -6.64 1.55
CA GLU A 506 -19.20 -7.30 1.55
C GLU A 506 -19.72 -7.60 0.13
N ASP A 507 -19.53 -6.68 -0.82
CA ASP A 507 -20.00 -6.81 -2.21
C ASP A 507 -19.04 -7.59 -3.12
N TRP A 508 -18.27 -8.52 -2.57
CA TRP A 508 -17.27 -9.28 -3.31
C TRP A 508 -17.30 -10.75 -2.91
N ASN A 509 -17.28 -11.66 -3.90
CA ASN A 509 -17.15 -13.09 -3.67
C ASN A 509 -15.70 -13.55 -3.91
N PRO A 510 -14.90 -13.82 -2.85
CA PRO A 510 -13.53 -14.27 -3.00
C PRO A 510 -13.38 -15.64 -3.68
N ARG A 511 -14.39 -16.51 -3.58
CA ARG A 511 -14.37 -17.84 -4.23
C ARG A 511 -14.48 -17.71 -5.74
N ASP A 512 -15.32 -16.78 -6.20
CA ASP A 512 -15.41 -16.42 -7.62
C ASP A 512 -14.12 -15.80 -8.14
N ALA A 513 -13.55 -14.86 -7.39
CA ALA A 513 -12.24 -14.31 -7.69
C ALA A 513 -11.14 -15.38 -7.74
N ALA A 514 -11.10 -16.33 -6.80
CA ALA A 514 -10.10 -17.39 -6.79
C ALA A 514 -10.22 -18.34 -8.00
N LEU A 515 -11.45 -18.76 -8.34
CA LEU A 515 -11.71 -19.56 -9.54
C LEU A 515 -11.21 -18.85 -10.79
N SER A 516 -11.72 -17.63 -11.01
CA SER A 516 -11.46 -16.85 -12.21
C SER A 516 -10.01 -16.40 -12.38
N SER A 517 -9.28 -16.17 -11.29
CA SER A 517 -7.92 -15.63 -11.36
C SER A 517 -6.80 -16.63 -11.13
N LYS A 518 -7.10 -17.84 -10.64
CA LYS A 518 -6.09 -18.86 -10.35
C LYS A 518 -6.33 -20.19 -11.05
N LEU A 519 -7.59 -20.62 -11.15
CA LEU A 519 -7.92 -21.95 -11.68
C LEU A 519 -8.23 -21.90 -13.17
N LEU A 520 -9.15 -21.03 -13.59
CA LEU A 520 -9.59 -20.90 -14.98
C LEU A 520 -8.50 -20.44 -15.96
N PRO A 521 -7.58 -19.52 -15.60
CA PRO A 521 -6.53 -19.06 -16.53
C PRO A 521 -5.67 -20.21 -17.08
N ARG A 522 -5.60 -21.33 -16.37
CA ARG A 522 -4.80 -22.50 -16.72
C ARG A 522 -5.49 -23.43 -17.73
N LEU A 523 -6.78 -23.20 -18.00
CA LEU A 523 -7.55 -24.01 -18.94
C LEU A 523 -7.17 -23.64 -20.36
N HIS A 524 -6.68 -24.63 -21.10
CA HIS A 524 -6.43 -24.55 -22.52
C HIS A 524 -6.57 -25.93 -23.16
N GLY A 525 -6.99 -25.99 -24.41
CA GLY A 525 -7.09 -27.29 -25.09
C GLY A 525 -8.16 -27.32 -26.16
N ASN A 526 -8.27 -28.50 -26.77
CA ASN A 526 -9.28 -28.76 -27.78
C ASN A 526 -10.60 -29.24 -27.16
N ARG A 527 -11.62 -29.41 -28.01
CA ARG A 527 -12.96 -29.86 -27.60
C ARG A 527 -12.96 -31.13 -26.75
N ALA A 528 -12.18 -32.13 -27.14
CA ALA A 528 -12.10 -33.41 -26.42
C ALA A 528 -11.56 -33.27 -24.98
N GLN A 529 -10.75 -32.25 -24.71
CA GLN A 529 -10.15 -32.00 -23.41
C GLN A 529 -10.98 -31.09 -22.50
N LEU A 530 -11.68 -30.11 -23.08
CA LEU A 530 -12.34 -29.05 -22.30
C LEU A 530 -13.86 -29.15 -22.24
N GLU A 531 -14.53 -29.73 -23.25
CA GLU A 531 -16.00 -29.67 -23.35
C GLU A 531 -16.68 -30.27 -22.10
N GLY A 532 -16.26 -31.47 -21.70
CA GLY A 532 -16.79 -32.12 -20.50
C GLY A 532 -16.49 -31.36 -19.22
N LEU A 533 -15.30 -30.75 -19.10
CA LEU A 533 -14.93 -29.95 -17.93
C LEU A 533 -15.78 -28.67 -17.82
N LEU A 534 -15.93 -27.94 -18.93
CA LEU A 534 -16.71 -26.70 -18.95
C LEU A 534 -18.18 -26.97 -18.63
N GLN A 535 -18.77 -28.02 -19.20
CA GLN A 535 -20.13 -28.45 -18.90
C GLN A 535 -20.28 -28.93 -17.44
N GLY A 536 -19.32 -29.69 -16.93
CA GLY A 536 -19.32 -30.14 -15.54
C GLY A 536 -19.24 -28.98 -14.54
N LEU A 537 -18.35 -28.02 -14.79
CA LEU A 537 -18.24 -26.81 -13.98
C LEU A 537 -19.48 -25.94 -14.07
N ALA A 538 -20.03 -25.75 -15.27
CA ALA A 538 -21.28 -25.01 -15.45
C ALA A 538 -22.44 -25.67 -14.70
N GLY A 539 -22.58 -27.00 -14.82
CA GLY A 539 -23.58 -27.78 -14.08
C GLY A 539 -23.42 -27.68 -12.56
N TRP A 540 -22.19 -27.74 -12.05
CA TRP A 540 -21.91 -27.55 -10.62
C TRP A 540 -22.23 -26.13 -10.14
N LEU A 541 -21.98 -25.11 -10.97
CA LEU A 541 -22.29 -23.71 -10.68
C LEU A 541 -23.77 -23.34 -10.92
N GLY A 542 -24.58 -24.26 -11.45
CA GLY A 542 -25.96 -23.98 -11.88
C GLY A 542 -26.03 -22.97 -13.03
N LEU A 543 -25.00 -22.91 -13.85
CA LEU A 543 -24.85 -21.96 -14.95
C LEU A 543 -25.34 -22.58 -16.26
N ASP A 544 -26.16 -21.82 -16.99
CA ASP A 544 -26.35 -22.06 -18.42
C ASP A 544 -25.27 -21.30 -19.21
N LEU A 545 -24.48 -22.03 -20.00
CA LEU A 545 -23.41 -21.48 -20.82
C LEU A 545 -23.93 -20.72 -22.04
N GLU A 546 -25.20 -20.94 -22.42
CA GLU A 546 -25.85 -20.30 -23.57
C GLU A 546 -26.67 -19.06 -23.17
N ASP A 547 -27.10 -18.96 -21.91
CA ASP A 547 -27.83 -17.81 -21.38
C ASP A 547 -26.87 -16.81 -20.70
N PRO A 548 -26.63 -15.61 -21.28
CA PRO A 548 -25.76 -14.59 -20.68
C PRO A 548 -26.34 -13.93 -19.42
N ASP A 549 -27.67 -13.92 -19.25
CA ASP A 549 -28.37 -13.18 -18.18
C ASP A 549 -28.68 -14.04 -16.94
N ALA A 550 -28.31 -15.32 -16.98
CA ALA A 550 -28.52 -16.23 -15.85
C ALA A 550 -27.79 -15.73 -14.58
N ALA A 551 -28.57 -15.44 -13.53
CA ALA A 551 -28.06 -14.99 -12.25
C ALA A 551 -27.24 -16.10 -11.56
N THR A 552 -26.04 -15.77 -11.08
CA THR A 552 -25.13 -16.71 -10.44
C THR A 552 -24.33 -16.02 -9.34
N PRO A 553 -23.99 -16.72 -8.24
CA PRO A 553 -23.07 -16.20 -7.24
C PRO A 553 -21.61 -16.10 -7.74
N TYR A 554 -21.32 -16.58 -8.96
CA TYR A 554 -20.00 -16.58 -9.57
C TYR A 554 -19.97 -15.81 -10.91
N PRO A 555 -20.32 -14.51 -10.94
CA PRO A 555 -20.45 -13.76 -12.18
C PRO A 555 -19.16 -13.67 -13.00
N THR A 556 -18.00 -13.52 -12.35
CA THR A 556 -16.71 -13.39 -13.08
C THR A 556 -16.30 -14.73 -13.69
N THR A 557 -16.40 -15.82 -12.92
CA THR A 557 -16.13 -17.19 -13.42
C THR A 557 -17.10 -17.56 -14.53
N ALA A 558 -18.39 -17.22 -14.39
CA ALA A 558 -19.40 -17.47 -15.41
C ALA A 558 -19.06 -16.79 -16.74
N GLY A 559 -18.68 -15.50 -16.71
CA GLY A 559 -18.25 -14.77 -17.89
C GLY A 559 -17.06 -15.44 -18.58
N GLN A 560 -16.05 -15.86 -17.82
CA GLN A 560 -14.89 -16.60 -18.35
C GLN A 560 -15.27 -17.96 -18.95
N LEU A 561 -16.10 -18.76 -18.26
CA LEU A 561 -16.55 -20.07 -18.75
C LEU A 561 -17.34 -19.93 -20.06
N ARG A 562 -18.22 -18.94 -20.18
CA ARG A 562 -18.96 -18.67 -21.41
C ARG A 562 -18.04 -18.29 -22.56
N ARG A 563 -17.02 -17.45 -22.32
CA ARG A 563 -16.01 -17.13 -23.36
C ARG A 563 -15.23 -18.35 -23.81
N LEU A 564 -14.73 -19.15 -22.86
CA LEU A 564 -14.05 -20.42 -23.17
C LEU A 564 -14.95 -21.38 -23.96
N TRP A 565 -16.23 -21.47 -23.58
CA TRP A 565 -17.22 -22.28 -24.28
C TRP A 565 -17.41 -21.82 -25.73
N LEU A 566 -17.62 -20.52 -25.94
CA LEU A 566 -17.80 -19.94 -27.27
C LEU A 566 -16.55 -20.12 -28.15
N GLN A 567 -15.35 -19.86 -27.62
CA GLN A 567 -14.09 -20.14 -28.32
C GLN A 567 -14.01 -21.62 -28.74
N LEU A 568 -14.32 -22.53 -27.82
CA LEU A 568 -14.27 -23.97 -28.09
C LEU A 568 -15.25 -24.39 -29.19
N GLN A 569 -16.45 -23.81 -29.24
CA GLN A 569 -17.46 -24.12 -30.26
C GLN A 569 -17.10 -23.52 -31.62
N HIS A 570 -16.51 -22.32 -31.67
CA HIS A 570 -16.20 -21.62 -32.91
C HIS A 570 -14.85 -22.05 -33.52
N GLU A 571 -13.82 -22.20 -32.69
CA GLU A 571 -12.43 -22.39 -33.12
C GLU A 571 -11.95 -23.83 -32.89
N GLY A 572 -12.69 -24.64 -32.12
CA GLY A 572 -12.30 -26.01 -31.77
C GLY A 572 -11.16 -26.09 -30.73
N TYR A 573 -10.67 -24.94 -30.30
CA TYR A 573 -9.64 -24.75 -29.28
C TYR A 573 -10.04 -23.54 -28.42
N ALA A 574 -9.75 -23.58 -27.13
CA ALA A 574 -9.99 -22.47 -26.23
C ALA A 574 -8.79 -22.27 -25.30
N ALA A 575 -8.54 -21.02 -24.92
CA ALA A 575 -7.55 -20.65 -23.92
C ALA A 575 -8.01 -19.38 -23.20
N ALA A 576 -7.87 -19.34 -21.87
CA ALA A 576 -8.45 -18.27 -21.06
C ALA A 576 -7.86 -16.86 -21.30
N LEU A 577 -6.66 -16.76 -21.90
CA LEU A 577 -5.97 -15.51 -22.23
C LEU A 577 -5.64 -15.41 -23.73
N GLY A 578 -6.39 -16.14 -24.57
CA GLY A 578 -6.18 -16.21 -26.01
C GLY A 578 -7.38 -15.72 -26.80
#